data_AF-A0A165IZ58-F1
#
_entry.id   AF-A0A165IZ58-F1
#
_cell.length_a   1.000
_cell.length_b   1.000
_cell.length_c   1.000
_cell.angle_alpha   90.00
_cell.angle_beta   90.00
_cell.angle_gamma   90.00
#
_symmetry.space_group_name_H-M   'P 1'
#
loop_
_entity.id
_entity.type
_entity.pdbx_description
1 polymer ?
#
loop_
_entity_poly.entity_id
_entity_poly.type
_entity_poly.pdbx_seq_one_letter_code
_entity_poly.pdbx_strand_id
1 'polypeptide(L)'
;MAGSTSANDQPKHPRVSENPYLEKLAGYLQEEREYRFPYFTSAVAFDLGLALRARHISWSVSDSPQNPVVICIATFSGAILFQCVAGGDPPDAADLNIWATAKANIVRRFGHSSKLG
;
A
#
# COMPACT_ATOMS: atom_id res chain seq x y z
N MET A 1 -43.30 6.81 -51.00
CA MET A 1 -42.85 5.48 -50.52
C MET A 1 -41.44 5.68 -49.98
N ALA A 2 -41.25 5.77 -48.66
CA ALA A 2 -40.92 4.65 -47.76
C ALA A 2 -39.61 3.94 -48.20
N GLY A 3 -38.56 3.76 -47.41
CA GLY A 3 -38.28 4.00 -46.00
C GLY A 3 -36.78 4.32 -45.79
N SER A 4 -36.39 5.02 -44.74
CA SER A 4 -36.18 4.56 -43.36
C SER A 4 -34.74 4.12 -43.08
N THR A 5 -34.07 5.03 -42.37
CA THR A 5 -33.12 4.80 -41.27
C THR A 5 -31.78 4.13 -41.57
N SER A 6 -30.77 5.00 -41.70
CA SER A 6 -29.36 4.73 -41.43
C SER A 6 -29.20 4.09 -40.04
N ALA A 7 -28.78 2.83 -40.02
CA ALA A 7 -28.33 2.18 -38.79
C ALA A 7 -27.03 2.85 -38.36
N ASN A 8 -27.12 3.71 -37.35
CA ASN A 8 -25.98 4.33 -36.70
C ASN A 8 -25.26 3.24 -35.89
N ASP A 9 -24.40 2.47 -36.57
CA ASP A 9 -23.54 1.46 -35.97
C ASP A 9 -22.31 2.14 -35.37
N GLN A 10 -22.54 2.94 -34.32
CA GLN A 10 -21.45 3.36 -33.46
C GLN A 10 -21.06 2.16 -32.58
N PRO A 11 -19.77 1.85 -32.44
CA PRO A 11 -19.32 0.82 -31.52
C PRO A 11 -19.86 1.18 -30.14
N LYS A 12 -20.67 0.29 -29.57
CA LYS A 12 -21.14 0.42 -28.19
C LYS A 12 -19.89 0.45 -27.32
N HIS A 13 -19.47 1.65 -26.91
CA HIS A 13 -18.51 1.77 -25.82
C HIS A 13 -19.07 0.91 -24.68
N PRO A 14 -18.26 -0.02 -24.13
CA PRO A 14 -18.68 -0.75 -22.94
C PRO A 14 -19.17 0.29 -21.95
N ARG A 15 -20.41 0.15 -21.49
CA ARG A 15 -20.89 0.98 -20.38
C ARG A 15 -19.87 0.77 -19.26
N VAL A 16 -19.45 1.85 -18.61
CA VAL A 16 -18.53 1.84 -17.46
C VAL A 16 -19.00 0.91 -16.31
N SER A 17 -20.22 0.36 -16.42
CA SER A 17 -20.74 -0.70 -15.56
C SER A 17 -19.82 -1.94 -15.59
N GLU A 18 -19.17 -2.13 -14.44
CA GLU A 18 -18.48 -3.35 -13.98
C GLU A 18 -17.06 -3.55 -14.50
N ASN A 19 -16.20 -2.54 -14.35
CA ASN A 19 -14.77 -2.80 -14.31
C ASN A 19 -14.37 -3.24 -12.88
N PRO A 20 -14.06 -4.53 -12.62
CA PRO A 20 -13.73 -5.02 -11.28
C PRO A 20 -12.46 -4.37 -10.70
N TYR A 21 -11.59 -3.81 -11.53
CA TYR A 21 -10.43 -3.06 -11.07
C TYR A 21 -10.82 -1.73 -10.41
N LEU A 22 -11.88 -1.07 -10.88
CA LEU A 22 -12.35 0.19 -10.31
C LEU A 22 -12.99 -0.02 -8.94
N GLU A 23 -13.73 -1.12 -8.77
CA GLU A 23 -14.31 -1.50 -7.47
C GLU A 23 -13.21 -1.82 -6.45
N LYS A 24 -12.22 -2.63 -6.85
CA LYS A 24 -11.07 -2.96 -6.00
C LYS A 24 -10.24 -1.72 -5.63
N LEU A 25 -10.05 -0.81 -6.58
CA LEU A 25 -9.39 0.48 -6.36
C LEU A 25 -10.16 1.33 -5.33
N ALA A 26 -11.48 1.42 -5.47
CA ALA A 26 -12.34 2.13 -4.51
C ALA A 26 -12.23 1.53 -3.10
N GLY A 27 -12.20 0.20 -2.99
CA GLY A 27 -11.99 -0.50 -1.72
C GLY A 27 -10.67 -0.11 -1.03
N TYR A 28 -9.57 -0.10 -1.78
CA TYR A 28 -8.26 0.30 -1.23
C TYR A 28 -8.22 1.77 -0.80
N LEU A 29 -8.83 2.67 -1.57
CA LEU A 29 -8.92 4.09 -1.20
C LEU A 29 -9.76 4.31 0.06
N GLN A 30 -10.77 3.47 0.30
CA GLN A 30 -11.58 3.51 1.51
C GLN A 30 -10.77 3.03 2.73
N GLU A 31 -10.09 1.87 2.61
CA GLU A 31 -9.20 1.35 3.66
C GLU A 31 -8.15 2.38 4.09
N GLU A 32 -7.49 3.06 3.13
CA GLU A 32 -6.48 4.09 3.43
C GLU A 32 -7.01 5.26 4.25
N ARG A 33 -8.30 5.61 4.08
CA ARG A 33 -8.93 6.70 4.82
C ARG A 33 -9.22 6.31 6.26
N GLU A 34 -9.50 5.03 6.51
CA GLU A 34 -9.83 4.48 7.82
C GLU A 34 -8.58 4.33 8.70
N TYR A 35 -7.44 4.00 8.11
CA TYR A 35 -6.16 3.86 8.82
C TYR A 35 -5.46 5.21 9.05
N ARG A 36 -6.13 6.16 9.72
CA ARG A 36 -5.54 7.44 10.14
C ARG A 36 -5.51 7.60 11.65
N PHE A 37 -4.39 8.11 12.13
CA PHE A 37 -4.26 8.52 13.52
C PHE A 37 -4.80 9.95 13.69
N PRO A 38 -5.62 10.23 14.73
CA PRO A 38 -6.07 11.59 15.02
C PRO A 38 -4.90 12.51 15.46
N TYR A 39 -3.85 11.92 16.03
CA TYR A 39 -2.58 12.57 16.37
C TYR A 39 -1.43 11.57 16.22
N PHE A 40 -0.23 12.05 15.90
CA PHE A 40 0.92 11.18 15.68
C PHE A 40 2.17 11.76 16.34
N THR A 41 2.71 11.08 17.35
CA THR A 41 3.92 11.47 18.11
C THR A 41 5.02 10.43 17.94
N SER A 42 6.24 10.74 18.39
CA SER A 42 7.35 9.77 18.40
C SER A 42 7.05 8.55 19.27
N ALA A 43 6.37 8.72 20.40
CA ALA A 43 5.94 7.60 21.25
C ALA A 43 4.94 6.69 20.51
N VAL A 44 3.93 7.28 19.85
CA VAL A 44 2.97 6.53 19.02
C VAL A 44 3.69 5.78 17.90
N ALA A 45 4.66 6.41 17.23
CA ALA A 45 5.45 5.77 16.19
C ALA A 45 6.25 4.56 16.73
N PHE A 46 6.84 4.69 17.91
CA PHE A 46 7.60 3.63 18.56
C PHE A 46 6.70 2.44 18.93
N ASP A 47 5.58 2.69 19.61
CA ASP A 47 4.62 1.67 20.02
C ASP A 47 4.01 0.95 18.81
N LEU A 48 3.63 1.70 17.77
CA LEU A 48 3.14 1.15 16.51
C LEU A 48 4.20 0.26 15.84
N GLY A 49 5.45 0.73 15.78
CA GLY A 49 6.56 -0.02 15.21
C GLY A 49 6.79 -1.36 15.92
N LEU A 50 6.77 -1.35 17.25
CA LEU A 50 6.88 -2.57 18.06
C LEU A 50 5.70 -3.53 17.84
N ALA A 51 4.47 -3.02 17.79
CA ALA A 51 3.28 -3.83 17.54
C ALA A 51 3.33 -4.50 16.15
N LEU A 52 3.75 -3.76 15.12
CA LEU A 52 3.94 -4.30 13.76
C LEU A 52 5.03 -5.37 13.73
N ARG A 53 6.16 -5.13 14.40
CA ARG A 53 7.25 -6.10 14.52
C ARG A 53 6.79 -7.39 15.18
N ALA A 54 6.12 -7.28 16.33
CA ALA A 54 5.63 -8.44 17.09
C ALA A 54 4.62 -9.25 16.26
N ARG A 55 3.70 -8.56 15.56
CA ARG A 55 2.71 -9.20 14.68
C ARG A 55 3.38 -9.95 13.52
N HIS A 56 4.35 -9.33 12.84
CA HIS A 56 5.07 -9.98 11.74
C HIS A 56 5.82 -11.22 12.23
N ILE A 57 6.53 -11.11 13.34
CA ILE A 57 7.24 -12.26 13.93
C ILE A 57 6.25 -13.39 14.21
N SER A 58 5.11 -13.10 14.85
CA SER A 58 4.09 -14.10 15.15
C SER A 58 3.56 -14.83 13.91
N TRP A 59 3.47 -14.17 12.76
CA TRP A 59 3.07 -14.81 11.50
C TRP A 59 4.21 -15.59 10.85
N SER A 60 5.42 -15.06 10.90
CA SER A 60 6.60 -15.71 10.30
C SER A 60 7.03 -16.99 11.03
N VAL A 61 6.61 -17.20 12.28
CA VAL A 61 6.92 -18.41 13.06
C VAL A 61 6.32 -19.68 12.42
N SER A 62 5.20 -19.56 11.70
CA SER A 62 4.56 -20.69 11.02
C SER A 62 5.07 -20.96 9.61
N ASP A 63 5.86 -20.04 9.03
CA ASP A 63 6.26 -20.09 7.62
C ASP A 63 7.76 -20.42 7.49
N SER A 64 8.06 -21.51 6.78
CA SER A 64 9.42 -21.84 6.32
C SER A 64 9.49 -21.64 4.80
N PRO A 65 10.37 -20.78 4.27
CA PRO A 65 11.44 -20.02 4.95
C PRO A 65 10.95 -18.74 5.65
N GLN A 66 11.69 -18.32 6.68
CA GLN A 66 11.51 -17.04 7.36
C GLN A 66 11.57 -15.89 6.33
N ASN A 67 10.58 -14.99 6.35
CA ASN A 67 10.48 -13.85 5.43
C ASN A 67 10.86 -12.55 6.17
N PRO A 68 12.14 -12.16 6.15
CA PRO A 68 12.59 -10.97 6.84
C PRO A 68 12.07 -9.70 6.16
N VAL A 69 11.62 -8.74 6.97
CA VAL A 69 11.12 -7.44 6.49
C VAL A 69 11.78 -6.29 7.23
N VAL A 70 11.86 -5.14 6.57
CA VAL A 70 12.19 -3.86 7.21
C VAL A 70 10.90 -3.10 7.48
N ILE A 71 10.70 -2.70 8.72
CA ILE A 71 9.62 -1.80 9.14
C ILE A 71 10.25 -0.43 9.37
N CYS A 72 9.75 0.59 8.69
CA CYS A 72 10.25 1.96 8.78
C CYS A 72 9.08 2.93 8.90
N ILE A 73 9.10 3.79 9.92
CA ILE A 73 8.15 4.89 10.13
C ILE A 73 8.94 6.18 10.05
N ALA A 74 8.62 7.00 9.06
CA ALA A 74 9.30 8.25 8.78
C ALA A 74 8.31 9.39 8.59
N THR A 75 8.73 10.61 8.91
CA THR A 75 7.97 11.81 8.57
C THR A 75 8.01 12.07 7.06
N PHE A 76 7.14 12.96 6.57
CA PHE A 76 7.20 13.44 5.19
C PHE A 76 8.54 14.12 4.86
N SER A 77 9.17 14.79 5.83
CA SER A 77 10.51 15.37 5.70
C SER A 77 11.65 14.35 5.66
N GLY A 78 11.36 13.06 5.94
CA GLY A 78 12.35 11.98 5.90
C GLY A 78 13.00 11.65 7.25
N ALA A 79 12.61 12.32 8.34
CA ALA A 79 13.11 11.97 9.67
C ALA A 79 12.56 10.60 10.09
N ILE A 80 13.45 9.70 10.50
CA ILE A 80 13.10 8.35 10.93
C ILE A 80 12.67 8.39 12.40
N LEU A 81 11.44 7.95 12.67
CA LEU A 81 10.88 7.86 14.01
C LEU A 81 11.02 6.45 14.60
N PHE A 82 11.02 5.43 13.73
CA PHE A 82 11.22 4.03 14.10
C PHE A 82 11.76 3.25 12.90
N GLN A 83 12.71 2.35 13.13
CA GLN A 83 13.17 1.40 12.14
C GLN A 83 13.62 0.08 12.78
N CYS A 84 13.22 -1.05 12.22
CA CYS A 84 13.72 -2.36 12.63
C CYS A 84 13.63 -3.40 11.52
N VAL A 85 14.34 -4.51 11.71
CA VAL A 85 14.16 -5.76 10.98
C VAL A 85 13.27 -6.71 11.79
N ALA A 86 12.39 -7.45 11.12
CA ALA A 86 11.51 -8.45 11.73
C ALA A 86 11.49 -9.75 10.90
N GLY A 87 11.37 -10.91 11.58
CA GLY A 87 11.23 -12.20 10.91
C GLY A 87 12.53 -12.84 10.41
N GLY A 88 13.67 -12.58 11.08
CA GLY A 88 14.98 -13.18 10.76
C GLY A 88 16.02 -12.14 10.32
N ASP A 89 17.24 -12.61 10.04
CA ASP A 89 18.31 -11.79 9.47
C ASP A 89 18.25 -11.84 7.93
N PRO A 90 17.89 -10.74 7.26
CA PRO A 90 17.92 -10.68 5.81
C PRO A 90 19.37 -10.68 5.34
N PRO A 91 19.72 -11.53 4.34
CA PRO A 91 21.06 -11.50 3.74
C PRO A 91 21.37 -10.11 3.15
N ASP A 92 20.34 -9.39 2.67
CA ASP A 92 20.46 -8.09 2.01
C ASP A 92 19.63 -7.00 2.71
N ALA A 93 19.88 -6.76 4.00
CA ALA A 93 19.19 -5.73 4.80
C ALA A 93 19.23 -4.33 4.15
N ALA A 94 20.33 -4.02 3.46
CA ALA A 94 20.53 -2.75 2.76
C ALA A 94 19.52 -2.56 1.62
N ASP A 95 19.26 -3.62 0.84
CA ASP A 95 18.32 -3.58 -0.28
C ASP A 95 16.89 -3.38 0.22
N LEU A 96 16.52 -4.01 1.34
CA LEU A 96 15.19 -3.83 1.94
C LEU A 96 14.93 -2.37 2.34
N ASN A 97 15.94 -1.64 2.79
CA ASN A 97 15.81 -0.23 3.13
C ASN A 97 15.67 0.67 1.89
N ILE A 98 16.32 0.32 0.78
CA ILE A 98 16.14 0.98 -0.52
C ILE A 98 14.68 0.82 -0.98
N TRP A 99 14.13 -0.38 -0.88
CA TRP A 99 12.72 -0.65 -1.20
C TRP A 99 11.75 0.12 -0.29
N ALA A 100 12.02 0.17 1.02
CA ALA A 100 11.21 0.96 1.95
C ALA A 100 11.20 2.45 1.57
N THR A 101 12.37 2.99 1.21
CA THR A 101 12.51 4.39 0.76
C THR A 101 11.77 4.64 -0.56
N ALA A 102 11.90 3.73 -1.53
CA ALA A 102 11.20 3.83 -2.81
C ALA A 102 9.68 3.83 -2.64
N LYS A 103 9.15 2.92 -1.80
CA LYS A 103 7.72 2.87 -1.47
C LYS A 103 7.25 4.15 -0.79
N ALA A 104 8.03 4.68 0.15
CA ALA A 104 7.70 5.96 0.81
C ALA A 104 7.66 7.13 -0.18
N ASN A 105 8.52 7.14 -1.21
CA ASN A 105 8.51 8.18 -2.23
C ASN A 105 7.26 8.14 -3.11
N ILE A 106 6.69 6.96 -3.38
CA ILE A 106 5.39 6.83 -4.05
C ILE A 106 4.30 7.53 -3.22
N VAL A 107 4.24 7.23 -1.91
CA VAL A 107 3.26 7.87 -1.02
C VAL A 107 3.44 9.38 -0.97
N ARG A 108 4.68 9.88 -0.89
CA ARG A 108 4.97 11.31 -0.90
C ARG A 108 4.53 12.00 -2.18
N ARG A 109 4.70 11.34 -3.33
CA ARG A 109 4.43 11.93 -4.65
C ARG A 109 2.95 11.88 -5.04
N PHE A 110 2.27 10.79 -4.69
CA PHE A 110 0.90 10.52 -5.16
C PHE A 110 -0.16 10.60 -4.05
N GLY A 111 0.25 10.72 -2.79
CA GLY A 111 -0.68 10.82 -1.65
C GLY A 111 -1.38 9.51 -1.27
N HIS A 112 -0.92 8.40 -1.84
CA HIS A 112 -1.57 7.09 -1.81
C HIS A 112 -0.54 5.98 -1.63
N SER A 113 -0.92 4.86 -1.00
CA SER A 113 -0.02 3.73 -0.78
C SER A 113 0.52 3.18 -2.10
N SER A 114 1.72 2.61 -2.07
CA SER A 114 2.31 1.98 -3.26
C SER A 114 1.59 0.70 -3.71
N LYS A 115 0.53 0.27 -3.02
CA LYS A 115 -0.35 -0.83 -3.44
C LYS A 115 -1.28 -0.41 -4.59
N LEU A 116 -1.48 0.89 -4.76
CA LEU A 116 -2.34 1.50 -5.78
C LEU A 116 -1.63 1.80 -7.10
N GLY A 117 -0.29 1.75 -7.11
CA GLY A 117 0.56 2.06 -8.27
C GLY A 117 1.12 0.84 -8.98
#